data_AF-A0A353T616-F1
#
_entry.id   AF-A0A353T616-F1
#
_cell.length_a   1.000
_cell.length_b   1.000
_cell.length_c   1.000
_cell.angle_alpha   90.00
_cell.angle_beta   90.00
_cell.angle_gamma   90.00
#
_symmetry.space_group_name_H-M   'P 1'
#
loop_
_entity.id
_entity.type
_entity.pdbx_description
1 polymer ?
#
loop_
_entity_poly.entity_id
_entity_poly.type
_entity_poly.pdbx_seq_one_letter_code
_entity_poly.pdbx_strand_id
1 'polypeptide(L)' 'MRFVVEYTKEERVKYISHLDLMRSMQRAIRRAELPIAWSRGYHPHPVMAFASALPVGMTSEGEYMDIHLLEGMDEYP' A
#
# COMPACT_ATOMS: atom_id res chain seq x y z
N MET A 1 0.19 10.23 10.96
CA MET A 1 1.00 10.82 9.89
C MET A 1 0.65 10.17 8.54
N ARG A 2 0.48 10.93 7.45
CA ARG A 2 0.20 10.40 6.10
C ARG A 2 1.48 10.40 5.27
N PHE A 3 1.76 9.28 4.60
CA PHE A 3 2.88 9.14 3.67
C PHE A 3 2.35 8.80 2.28
N VAL A 4 3.01 9.35 1.26
CA VAL A 4 2.83 8.97 -0.14
C VAL A 4 3.97 8.03 -0.51
N VAL A 5 3.63 6.83 -0.98
CA VAL A 5 4.58 5.80 -1.37
C VAL A 5 4.46 5.60 -2.87
N GLU A 6 5.59 5.73 -3.56
CA GLU A 6 5.74 5.35 -4.95
C GLU A 6 6.11 3.86 -5.05
N TYR A 7 5.52 3.15 -6.00
CA TYR A 7 5.86 1.76 -6.29
C TYR A 7 5.79 1.47 -7.78
N THR A 8 6.54 0.46 -8.19
CA THR A 8 6.61 0.00 -9.58
C THR A 8 5.89 -1.34 -9.73
N LYS A 9 5.06 -1.46 -10.74
CA LYS A 9 4.41 -2.71 -11.15
C LYS A 9 5.12 -3.26 -12.38
N GLU A 10 6.03 -4.20 -12.16
CA GLU A 10 6.84 -4.82 -13.21
C GLU A 10 6.15 -6.01 -13.91
N GLU A 11 6.79 -6.51 -14.96
CA GLU A 11 6.34 -7.61 -15.81
C GLU A 11 5.90 -8.86 -15.03
N ARG A 12 6.64 -9.23 -13.97
CA ARG A 12 6.38 -10.43 -13.16
C ARG A 12 5.05 -10.40 -12.40
N VAL A 13 4.52 -9.20 -12.15
CA VAL A 13 3.31 -8.98 -11.35
C VAL A 13 2.20 -8.34 -12.18
N LYS A 14 2.37 -8.15 -13.49
CA LYS A 14 1.40 -7.42 -14.33
C LYS A 14 0.00 -8.01 -14.35
N TYR A 15 -0.10 -9.33 -14.17
CA TYR A 15 -1.36 -10.07 -14.15
C TYR A 15 -2.05 -10.11 -12.78
N ILE A 16 -1.47 -9.50 -11.75
CA ILE A 16 -2.12 -9.40 -10.44
C ILE A 16 -3.35 -8.48 -10.53
N SER A 17 -4.46 -8.91 -9.93
CA SER A 17 -5.64 -8.07 -9.80
C SER A 17 -5.36 -6.89 -8.85
N HIS A 18 -6.16 -5.82 -8.95
CA HIS A 18 -6.04 -4.70 -8.01
C HIS A 18 -6.22 -5.17 -6.55
N LEU A 19 -7.20 -6.03 -6.28
CA LEU A 19 -7.44 -6.55 -4.92
C LEU A 19 -6.26 -7.39 -4.39
N ASP A 20 -5.65 -8.20 -5.25
CA ASP A 20 -4.49 -9.01 -4.85
C ASP A 20 -3.25 -8.14 -4.64
N LEU A 21 -3.11 -7.04 -5.39
CA LEU A 21 -2.10 -6.01 -5.13
C LEU A 21 -2.34 -5.35 -3.76
N MET A 22 -3.58 -4.91 -3.47
CA MET A 22 -3.94 -4.34 -2.17
C MET A 22 -3.57 -5.29 -1.04
N ARG A 23 -3.97 -6.57 -1.13
CA ARG A 23 -3.65 -7.60 -0.14
C ARG A 23 -2.14 -7.85 -0.02
N SER A 24 -1.41 -7.78 -1.12
CA SER A 24 0.05 -7.95 -1.12
C SER A 24 0.75 -6.80 -0.42
N MET A 25 0.32 -5.55 -0.67
CA MET A 25 0.83 -4.37 0.04
C MET A 25 0.48 -4.43 1.54
N GLN A 26 -0.74 -4.82 1.90
CA GLN A 26 -1.11 -5.04 3.32
C GLN A 26 -0.21 -6.07 4.00
N ARG A 27 0.09 -7.19 3.33
CA ARG A 27 1.02 -8.19 3.86
C ARG A 27 2.44 -7.64 3.98
N ALA A 28 2.92 -6.87 3.01
CA ALA A 28 4.24 -6.27 3.03
C ALA A 28 4.39 -5.31 4.22
N ILE A 29 3.43 -4.39 4.39
CA ILE A 29 3.39 -3.45 5.51
C ILE A 29 3.36 -4.18 6.86
N ARG A 30 2.50 -5.20 6.99
CA ARG A 30 2.43 -6.00 8.22
C ARG A 30 3.75 -6.72 8.54
N ARG A 31 4.44 -7.24 7.53
CA ARG A 31 5.75 -7.90 7.70
C ARG A 31 6.87 -6.91 8.03
N ALA A 32 6.73 -5.65 7.62
CA ALA A 32 7.67 -4.59 7.96
C ALA A 32 7.45 -4.03 9.38
N GLU A 33 6.48 -4.58 10.14
CA GLU A 33 6.15 -4.16 11.51
C GLU A 33 5.87 -2.66 11.64
N LEU A 34 5.39 -2.05 10.55
CA LEU A 34 5.08 -0.62 10.53
C LEU A 34 3.83 -0.34 11.38
N PRO A 35 3.83 0.75 12.16
CA PRO A 35 2.70 1.12 13.01
C PRO A 35 1.57 1.73 12.16
N ILE A 36 0.92 0.95 11.31
CA ILE A 36 -0.15 1.43 10.43
C ILE A 36 -1.44 1.73 11.20
N ALA A 37 -2.12 2.81 10.81
CA ALA A 37 -3.43 3.17 11.32
C ALA A 37 -4.50 2.20 10.79
N TRP A 38 -5.50 1.93 11.63
CA TRP A 38 -6.60 1.01 11.32
C TRP A 38 -7.91 1.78 11.19
N SER A 39 -8.79 1.32 10.30
CA SER A 39 -10.13 1.87 10.15
C SER A 39 -10.97 1.63 11.40
N ARG A 40 -11.85 2.58 11.74
CA ARG A 40 -12.70 2.54 12.96
C ARG A 40 -14.06 1.86 12.74
N GLY A 41 -14.20 1.05 11.69
CA GLY A 41 -15.46 0.38 11.34
C GLY A 41 -15.59 -1.02 11.93
N TYR A 42 -16.70 -1.70 11.64
CA TYR A 42 -16.98 -3.08 12.08
C TYR A 42 -16.01 -4.14 11.50
N HIS A 43 -15.29 -3.80 10.41
CA HIS A 43 -14.23 -4.63 9.82
C HIS A 43 -12.94 -3.81 9.71
N PRO A 44 -12.11 -3.81 10.76
CA PRO A 44 -10.89 -3.02 10.79
C PRO A 44 -9.92 -3.50 9.70
N HIS A 45 -9.44 -2.56 8.92
CA HIS A 45 -8.44 -2.78 7.87
C HIS A 45 -7.42 -1.65 7.91
N PRO A 46 -6.19 -1.87 7.44
CA PRO A 46 -5.18 -0.82 7.33
C PRO A 46 -5.70 0.35 6.50
N VAL A 47 -5.49 1.58 6.98
CA VAL A 47 -5.89 2.79 6.25
C VAL A 47 -4.85 3.06 5.15
N MET A 48 -5.23 2.69 3.93
CA MET A 48 -4.42 2.84 2.72
C MET A 48 -5.32 3.14 1.52
N ALA A 49 -4.82 3.94 0.58
CA ALA A 49 -5.56 4.30 -0.63
C ALA A 49 -4.62 4.30 -1.85
N PHE A 50 -5.03 3.67 -2.93
CA PHE A 50 -4.28 3.73 -4.20
C PHE A 50 -4.75 4.93 -5.02
N ALA A 51 -3.81 5.63 -5.66
CA ALA A 51 -4.13 6.78 -6.50
C ALA A 51 -4.93 6.38 -7.75
N SER A 52 -4.60 5.22 -8.32
CA SER A 52 -5.28 4.67 -9.50
C SER A 52 -5.23 3.13 -9.47
N ALA A 53 -6.10 2.51 -10.26
CA ALA A 53 -6.05 1.08 -10.53
C ALA A 53 -5.47 0.86 -11.93
N LEU A 54 -4.27 0.27 -12.00
CA LEU A 54 -3.68 -0.13 -13.27
C LEU A 54 -4.40 -1.38 -13.83
N PRO A 55 -4.83 -1.39 -15.11
CA PRO A 55 -5.42 -2.56 -15.74
C PRO A 55 -4.53 -3.82 -15.62
N VAL A 56 -5.19 -4.98 -15.62
CA VAL A 56 -4.50 -6.27 -15.65
C VAL A 56 -3.71 -6.40 -16.95
N GLY A 57 -2.47 -6.87 -16.86
CA GLY A 57 -1.58 -7.03 -18.01
C GLY A 57 -0.70 -5.83 -18.32
N MET A 58 -0.90 -4.69 -17.63
CA MET A 58 -0.06 -3.50 -17.77
C MET A 58 1.05 -3.43 -16.71
N THR A 59 2.14 -2.76 -17.07
CA THR A 59 3.24 -2.37 -16.20
C THR A 59 3.26 -0.85 -16.02
N SER A 60 3.85 -0.38 -14.92
CA SER A 60 3.96 1.05 -14.62
C SER A 60 5.11 1.27 -13.62
N GLU A 61 5.86 2.34 -13.77
CA GLU A 61 7.01 2.65 -12.91
C GLU A 61 6.67 3.63 -11.78
N GLY A 62 5.60 4.42 -11.92
CA GLY A 62 5.24 5.52 -11.01
C GLY A 62 3.82 5.41 -10.50
N GLU A 63 3.49 4.30 -9.85
CA GLU A 63 2.21 4.15 -9.17
C GLU A 63 2.31 4.71 -7.75
N TYR A 64 1.25 5.36 -7.28
CA TYR A 64 1.24 5.99 -5.96
C TYR A 64 0.17 5.38 -5.05
N MET A 65 0.49 5.25 -3.77
CA MET A 65 -0.45 4.94 -2.71
C MET A 65 -0.22 5.81 -1.49
N ASP A 66 -1.29 6.08 -0.76
CA ASP A 66 -1.24 6.67 0.56
C ASP A 66 -1.26 5.58 1.63
N ILE A 67 -0.44 5.76 2.66
CA ILE A 67 -0.51 5.00 3.90
C ILE A 67 -0.59 5.95 5.09
N HIS A 68 -1.33 5.56 6.11
CA HIS A 68 -1.45 6.32 7.35
C HIS A 68 -0.75 5.57 8.46
N LEU A 69 0.31 6.13 9.03
CA LEU A 69 0.98 5.58 10.20
C LEU A 69 0.52 6.29 11.47
N LEU A 70 0.53 5.56 12.58
CA LEU A 70 0.40 6.12 13.93
C LEU A 70 1.62 7.02 14.20
N GLU A 71 1.43 8.08 14.99
CA GLU A 71 2.53 8.96 15.39
C GLU A 71 3.57 8.17 16.19
N GLY A 72 4.86 8.32 15.86
CA GLY A 72 5.97 7.65 16.56
C GLY A 72 7.09 7.07 15.69
N MET A 73 7.05 7.22 14.36
CA MET A 73 8.25 7.02 13.54
C MET A 73 8.98 8.36 13.43
N ASP A 74 9.76 8.68 14.46
CA ASP A 74 10.82 9.68 14.32
C ASP A 74 11.78 9.17 13.23
N GLU A 75 12.23 10.10 12.37
CA GLU A 75 13.15 9.89 11.25
C GLU A 75 14.13 8.74 11.49
N TYR A 76 14.07 7.71 10.63
CA TYR A 76 15.20 6.81 10.50
C TYR A 76 16.38 7.62 9.93
N PRO A 77 17.52 7.72 10.64
CA PRO A 77 18.67 8.52 10.22
C PRO A 77 19.35 7.99 8.95
#